data_AF-A0A914B9F4-F1
#
_entry.id   AF-A0A914B9F4-F1
#
_cell.length_a   1.000
_cell.length_b   1.000
_cell.length_c   1.000
_cell.angle_alpha   90.00
_cell.angle_beta   90.00
_cell.angle_gamma   90.00
#
_symmetry.space_group_name_H-M   'P 1'
#
loop_
_entity.id
_entity.type
_entity.pdbx_description
1 polymer ?
#
loop_
_entity_poly.entity_id
_entity_poly.type
_entity_poly.pdbx_seq_one_letter_code
_entity_poly.pdbx_strand_id
1 'polypeptide(L)'
;MSNVSDSKSSDSYGPKWLVEKAQKCLKNDPDSAKALLITARTLHPQDFGVQFEAYCIEKSVRNTRPASLLLLEMFEQFKQEAALWKELQIVTSALKSHTEDEYGLFLQEVFASLPDKAQFDVLLLSADHCNNILEKCQLKLLLINRFPDAIAEHGVPLVDMLLDAEKNEGEKLATNRFRRVMVCEVLPIICASKKVNCQPKQYHKWLQKSVEFYTNYATQPAWKQADQKGAKGPVTPLMSPQAGKGQGFGFGELTQPWERLHQLLVMIAEKCGWDAKFVPDEERPFTVNWLHINEHYSRAKTSEAANIRKPVFYSTMVLFLQAVHGFMSAVDPEQFTGSSPSSSHQPLLVLLEDLECKRRVKKHHKHAHKKRKLDGGEKENSVVSQTVFNTMYNCSMFAWWFLKVLGC
;
A
#
# COMPACT_ATOMS: atom_id res chain seq x y z
N MET A 1 45.24 -56.16 -37.29
CA MET A 1 44.86 -54.82 -36.81
C MET A 1 43.42 -54.58 -37.19
N SER A 2 42.50 -54.73 -36.24
CA SER A 2 41.12 -54.23 -36.34
C SER A 2 40.47 -54.37 -34.97
N ASN A 3 40.82 -53.43 -34.09
CA ASN A 3 39.99 -53.11 -32.93
C ASN A 3 38.77 -52.37 -33.47
N VAL A 4 37.61 -53.04 -33.45
CA VAL A 4 36.32 -52.36 -33.44
C VAL A 4 35.79 -52.54 -32.04
N SER A 5 36.00 -51.50 -31.23
CA SER A 5 35.44 -51.36 -29.89
C SER A 5 33.93 -51.15 -30.00
N ASP A 6 33.18 -52.20 -29.66
CA ASP A 6 31.78 -52.11 -29.28
C ASP A 6 31.64 -51.26 -28.02
N SER A 7 31.27 -49.99 -28.20
CA SER A 7 30.88 -49.10 -27.10
C SER A 7 29.67 -48.26 -27.53
N LYS A 8 28.54 -48.91 -27.81
CA LYS A 8 27.23 -48.24 -27.96
C LYS A 8 26.10 -49.18 -27.52
N SER A 9 25.81 -49.29 -26.23
CA SER A 9 24.53 -49.89 -25.78
C SER A 9 24.13 -49.65 -24.30
N SER A 10 24.57 -48.58 -23.64
CA SER A 10 24.07 -48.27 -22.28
C SER A 10 22.98 -47.20 -22.18
N ASP A 11 22.61 -46.52 -23.28
CA ASP A 11 21.68 -45.37 -23.25
C ASP A 11 20.21 -45.72 -23.58
N SER A 12 19.85 -46.99 -23.78
CA SER A 12 18.59 -47.35 -24.45
C SER A 12 17.29 -47.05 -23.67
N TYR A 13 17.36 -46.77 -22.35
CA TYR A 13 16.18 -46.56 -21.51
C TYR A 13 16.40 -45.51 -20.40
N GLY A 14 17.25 -44.51 -20.63
CA GLY A 14 17.51 -43.47 -19.63
C GLY A 14 16.31 -42.53 -19.38
N PRO A 15 16.29 -41.78 -18.26
CA PRO A 15 15.23 -40.83 -17.91
C PRO A 15 14.87 -39.86 -19.05
N LYS A 16 15.90 -39.33 -19.73
CA LYS A 16 15.76 -38.43 -20.88
C LYS A 16 15.02 -39.06 -22.06
N TRP A 17 15.30 -40.34 -22.36
CA TRP A 17 14.65 -41.04 -23.46
C TRP A 17 13.15 -41.23 -23.19
N LEU A 18 12.78 -41.56 -21.95
CA LEU A 18 11.38 -41.71 -21.56
C LEU A 18 10.62 -40.39 -21.65
N VAL A 19 11.24 -39.28 -21.20
CA VAL A 19 10.69 -37.92 -21.32
C VAL A 19 10.49 -37.53 -22.80
N GLU A 20 11.52 -37.70 -23.64
CA GLU A 20 11.43 -37.40 -25.07
C GLU A 20 10.35 -38.22 -25.77
N LYS A 21 10.18 -39.49 -25.37
CA LYS A 21 9.14 -40.36 -25.92
C LYS A 21 7.75 -39.92 -25.49
N ALA A 22 7.56 -39.55 -24.21
CA ALA A 22 6.31 -39.02 -23.71
C ALA A 22 5.91 -37.71 -24.44
N GLN A 23 6.86 -36.79 -24.64
CA GLN A 23 6.63 -35.54 -25.38
C GLN A 23 6.19 -35.78 -26.83
N LYS A 24 6.76 -36.77 -27.51
CA LYS A 24 6.35 -37.15 -28.88
C LYS A 24 4.93 -37.71 -28.91
N CYS A 25 4.55 -38.49 -27.91
CA CYS A 25 3.21 -39.05 -27.79
C CYS A 25 2.15 -37.98 -27.49
N LEU A 26 2.49 -36.92 -26.75
CA LEU A 26 1.53 -35.92 -26.25
C LEU A 26 0.61 -35.30 -27.33
N LYS A 27 1.11 -35.12 -28.56
CA LYS A 27 0.32 -34.55 -29.67
C LYS A 27 -0.71 -35.50 -30.26
N ASN A 28 -0.43 -36.80 -30.23
CA ASN A 28 -1.22 -37.82 -30.92
C ASN A 28 -2.05 -38.67 -29.94
N ASP A 29 -1.51 -38.90 -28.74
CA ASP A 29 -2.08 -39.74 -27.70
C ASP A 29 -1.60 -39.25 -26.31
N PRO A 30 -2.37 -38.36 -25.66
CA PRO A 30 -2.03 -37.83 -24.34
C PRO A 30 -2.07 -38.89 -23.24
N ASP A 31 -2.90 -39.92 -23.37
CA ASP A 31 -3.02 -40.99 -22.36
C ASP A 31 -1.77 -41.88 -22.37
N SER A 32 -1.27 -42.23 -23.56
CA SER A 32 0.02 -42.91 -23.69
C SER A 32 1.19 -42.07 -23.15
N ALA A 33 1.18 -40.76 -23.38
CA ALA A 33 2.20 -39.87 -22.81
C ALA A 33 2.19 -39.89 -21.27
N LYS A 34 1.00 -39.86 -20.66
CA LYS A 34 0.83 -39.97 -19.20
C LYS A 34 1.29 -41.33 -18.67
N ALA A 35 0.91 -42.43 -19.32
CA ALA A 35 1.34 -43.77 -18.92
C ALA A 35 2.87 -43.93 -18.96
N LEU A 36 3.52 -43.36 -19.99
CA LEU A 36 4.99 -43.34 -20.10
C LEU A 36 5.63 -42.53 -18.97
N LEU A 37 5.06 -41.37 -18.62
CA LEU A 37 5.57 -40.56 -17.51
C LEU A 37 5.38 -41.22 -16.14
N ILE A 38 4.24 -41.88 -15.90
CA ILE A 38 4.03 -42.66 -14.67
C ILE A 38 5.10 -43.75 -14.55
N THR A 39 5.38 -44.43 -15.67
CA THR A 39 6.45 -45.44 -15.74
C THR A 39 7.81 -44.80 -15.44
N ALA A 40 8.14 -43.68 -16.08
CA ALA A 40 9.40 -42.97 -15.86
C ALA A 40 9.58 -42.51 -14.41
N ARG A 41 8.54 -41.95 -13.79
CA ARG A 41 8.54 -41.52 -12.38
C ARG A 41 8.74 -42.70 -11.42
N THR A 42 8.17 -43.86 -11.75
CA THR A 42 8.33 -45.08 -10.95
C THR A 42 9.76 -45.62 -11.04
N LEU A 43 10.38 -45.58 -12.23
CA LEU A 43 11.74 -46.04 -12.46
C LEU A 43 12.80 -45.05 -11.95
N HIS A 44 12.52 -43.75 -12.01
CA HIS A 44 13.45 -42.67 -11.71
C HIS A 44 12.82 -41.60 -10.80
N PRO A 45 12.40 -41.94 -9.57
CA PRO A 45 11.71 -41.00 -8.69
C PRO A 45 12.58 -39.80 -8.29
N GLN A 46 13.90 -39.98 -8.24
CA GLN A 46 14.89 -38.96 -7.86
C GLN A 46 15.41 -38.13 -9.03
N ASP A 47 14.87 -38.29 -10.25
CA ASP A 47 15.25 -37.49 -11.41
C ASP A 47 14.32 -36.27 -11.54
N PHE A 48 14.86 -35.07 -11.30
CA PHE A 48 14.09 -33.84 -11.39
C PHE A 48 13.48 -33.63 -12.79
N GLY A 49 14.19 -33.99 -13.85
CA GLY A 49 13.72 -33.81 -15.23
C GLY A 49 12.44 -34.59 -15.51
N VAL A 50 12.36 -35.82 -15.04
CA VAL A 50 11.15 -36.66 -15.14
C VAL A 50 9.98 -36.08 -14.35
N GLN A 51 10.22 -35.64 -13.11
CA GLN A 51 9.16 -35.06 -12.27
C GLN A 51 8.65 -33.73 -12.85
N PHE A 52 9.57 -32.88 -13.32
CA PHE A 52 9.26 -31.59 -13.90
C PHE A 52 8.51 -31.70 -15.22
N GLU A 53 8.84 -32.70 -16.05
CA GLU A 53 8.08 -32.96 -17.28
C GLU A 53 6.65 -33.41 -16.97
N ALA A 54 6.47 -34.29 -15.99
CA ALA A 54 5.13 -34.71 -15.58
C ALA A 54 4.30 -33.52 -15.09
N TYR A 55 4.90 -32.61 -14.34
CA TYR A 55 4.27 -31.36 -13.94
C TYR A 55 3.90 -30.49 -15.15
N CYS A 56 4.83 -30.30 -16.10
CA CYS A 56 4.59 -29.52 -17.32
C CYS A 56 3.42 -30.07 -18.15
N ILE A 57 3.30 -31.40 -18.25
CA ILE A 57 2.18 -32.03 -18.98
C ILE A 57 0.86 -31.77 -18.26
N GLU A 58 0.76 -32.00 -16.95
CA GLU A 58 -0.49 -31.72 -16.21
C GLU A 58 -0.85 -30.22 -16.22
N LYS A 59 0.16 -29.35 -16.17
CA LYS A 59 0.01 -27.91 -16.34
C LYS A 59 -0.50 -27.53 -17.74
N SER A 60 -0.02 -28.17 -18.80
CA SER A 60 -0.47 -27.93 -20.18
C SER A 60 -1.94 -28.33 -20.40
N VAL A 61 -2.40 -29.35 -19.70
CA VAL A 61 -3.78 -29.84 -19.73
C VAL A 61 -4.68 -29.10 -18.71
N ARG A 62 -4.11 -28.18 -17.93
CA ARG A 62 -4.78 -27.41 -16.86
C ARG A 62 -5.43 -28.27 -15.77
N ASN A 63 -4.77 -29.37 -15.41
CA ASN A 63 -5.21 -30.24 -14.33
C ASN A 63 -4.67 -29.77 -12.98
N THR A 64 -5.46 -28.99 -12.26
CA THR A 64 -5.06 -28.31 -11.02
C THR A 64 -4.55 -29.28 -9.94
N ARG A 65 -5.32 -30.32 -9.62
CA ARG A 65 -5.00 -31.23 -8.52
C ARG A 65 -3.73 -32.07 -8.77
N PRO A 66 -3.59 -32.79 -9.90
CA PRO A 66 -2.33 -33.47 -10.22
C PRO A 66 -1.12 -32.53 -10.29
N ALA A 67 -1.27 -31.34 -10.89
CA ALA A 67 -0.18 -30.36 -10.95
C ALA A 67 0.26 -29.90 -9.56
N SER A 68 -0.69 -29.66 -8.65
CA SER A 68 -0.37 -29.26 -7.26
C SER A 68 0.39 -30.33 -6.49
N LEU A 69 0.03 -31.61 -6.64
CA LEU A 69 0.72 -32.71 -5.98
C LEU A 69 2.15 -32.87 -6.51
N LEU A 70 2.34 -32.80 -7.82
CA LEU A 70 3.66 -32.85 -8.45
C LEU A 70 4.52 -31.66 -8.03
N LEU A 71 3.94 -30.46 -7.95
CA LEU A 71 4.65 -29.27 -7.47
C LEU A 71 5.09 -29.42 -6.02
N LEU A 72 4.23 -29.99 -5.16
CA LEU A 72 4.54 -30.27 -3.76
C LEU A 72 5.68 -31.28 -3.63
N GLU A 73 5.59 -32.42 -4.30
CA GLU A 73 6.65 -33.44 -4.32
C GLU A 73 7.98 -32.84 -4.77
N MET A 74 7.94 -32.04 -5.84
CA MET A 74 9.14 -31.38 -6.34
C MET A 74 9.73 -30.39 -5.33
N PHE A 75 8.87 -29.61 -4.67
CA PHE A 75 9.27 -28.66 -3.65
C PHE A 75 9.91 -29.31 -2.41
N GLU A 76 9.43 -30.50 -2.02
CA GLU A 76 10.00 -31.24 -0.90
C GLU A 76 11.37 -31.85 -1.24
N GLN A 77 11.53 -32.37 -2.46
CA GLN A 77 12.67 -33.20 -2.83
C GLN A 77 13.79 -32.44 -3.56
N PHE A 78 13.47 -31.41 -4.34
CA PHE A 78 14.41 -30.79 -5.31
C PHE A 78 14.65 -29.29 -5.07
N LYS A 79 14.80 -28.88 -3.81
CA LYS A 79 15.01 -27.47 -3.42
C LYS A 79 16.28 -26.81 -4.01
N GLN A 80 17.19 -27.59 -4.55
CA GLN A 80 18.44 -27.09 -5.15
C GLN A 80 18.27 -26.73 -6.64
N GLU A 81 17.17 -27.15 -7.27
CA GLU A 81 16.98 -27.03 -8.71
C GLU A 81 16.53 -25.64 -9.13
N ALA A 82 17.32 -24.96 -9.96
CA ALA A 82 17.03 -23.60 -10.41
C ALA A 82 15.74 -23.51 -11.25
N ALA A 83 15.41 -24.57 -12.00
CA ALA A 83 14.20 -24.62 -12.81
C ALA A 83 12.92 -24.64 -11.95
N LEU A 84 12.96 -25.33 -10.80
CA LEU A 84 11.85 -25.31 -9.85
C LEU A 84 11.61 -23.90 -9.31
N TRP A 85 12.67 -23.18 -8.93
CA TRP A 85 12.52 -21.81 -8.43
C TRP A 85 11.97 -20.83 -9.47
N LYS A 86 12.35 -20.99 -10.75
CA LYS A 86 11.73 -20.23 -11.85
C LYS A 86 10.23 -20.52 -11.95
N GLU A 87 9.83 -21.77 -11.78
CA GLU A 87 8.41 -22.14 -11.79
C GLU A 87 7.67 -21.56 -10.58
N LEU A 88 8.25 -21.64 -9.38
CA LEU A 88 7.68 -21.01 -8.18
C LEU A 88 7.58 -19.50 -8.31
N GLN A 89 8.53 -18.85 -8.99
CA GLN A 89 8.44 -17.42 -9.32
C GLN A 89 7.24 -17.13 -10.24
N ILE A 90 6.94 -17.98 -11.22
CA ILE A 90 5.77 -17.83 -12.09
C ILE A 90 4.48 -17.98 -11.27
N VAL A 91 4.39 -19.03 -10.46
CA VAL A 91 3.22 -19.28 -9.58
C VAL A 91 3.01 -18.12 -8.61
N THR A 92 4.05 -17.71 -7.89
CA THR A 92 3.95 -16.62 -6.91
C THR A 92 3.74 -15.25 -7.54
N SER A 93 4.21 -15.03 -8.77
CA SER A 93 3.88 -13.81 -9.52
C SER A 93 2.41 -13.76 -9.89
N ALA A 94 1.81 -14.89 -10.28
CA ALA A 94 0.38 -15.00 -10.54
C ALA A 94 -0.48 -14.72 -9.28
N LEU A 95 0.02 -15.09 -8.09
CA LEU A 95 -0.64 -14.75 -6.81
C LEU A 95 -0.59 -13.26 -6.48
N LYS A 96 0.48 -12.56 -6.88
CA LYS A 96 0.64 -11.11 -6.63
C LYS A 96 -0.16 -10.26 -7.61
N SER A 97 -0.32 -10.73 -8.84
CA SER A 97 -1.07 -10.01 -9.87
C SER A 97 -2.58 -10.16 -9.64
N HIS A 98 -3.32 -9.06 -9.71
CA HIS A 98 -4.78 -9.08 -9.90
C HIS A 98 -5.12 -9.44 -11.35
N THR A 99 -4.63 -10.58 -11.80
CA THR A 99 -4.81 -11.03 -13.17
C THR A 99 -6.13 -11.78 -13.31
N GLU A 100 -6.88 -11.44 -14.35
CA GLU A 100 -8.11 -12.13 -14.76
C GLU A 100 -7.85 -13.16 -15.86
N ASP A 101 -6.58 -13.35 -16.26
CA ASP A 101 -6.23 -14.32 -17.27
C ASP A 101 -6.45 -15.75 -16.76
N GLU A 102 -7.02 -16.60 -17.61
CA GLU A 102 -7.36 -17.98 -17.22
C GLU A 102 -6.14 -18.79 -16.74
N TYR A 103 -4.94 -18.46 -17.27
CA TYR A 103 -3.72 -19.16 -16.91
C TYR A 103 -3.19 -18.71 -15.54
N GLY A 104 -3.22 -17.41 -15.23
CA GLY A 104 -2.99 -16.88 -13.90
C GLY A 104 -3.95 -17.47 -12.86
N LEU A 105 -5.24 -17.51 -13.16
CA LEU A 105 -6.26 -18.14 -12.29
C LEU A 105 -5.96 -19.62 -12.04
N PHE A 106 -5.57 -20.37 -13.08
CA PHE A 106 -5.13 -21.76 -12.93
C PHE A 106 -3.94 -21.88 -11.97
N LEU A 107 -2.90 -21.04 -12.10
CA LEU A 107 -1.73 -21.07 -11.21
C LEU A 107 -2.09 -20.73 -9.76
N GLN A 108 -3.03 -19.80 -9.56
CA GLN A 108 -3.56 -19.49 -8.23
C GLN A 108 -4.29 -20.70 -7.62
N GLU A 109 -5.06 -21.42 -8.43
CA GLU A 109 -5.78 -22.63 -8.01
C GLU A 109 -4.83 -23.80 -7.68
N VAL A 110 -3.76 -23.97 -8.48
CA VAL A 110 -2.70 -24.97 -8.20
C VAL A 110 -2.06 -24.70 -6.85
N PHE A 111 -1.74 -23.44 -6.56
CA PHE A 111 -1.19 -23.05 -5.27
C PHE A 111 -2.20 -23.23 -4.13
N ALA A 112 -3.47 -22.86 -4.34
CA ALA A 112 -4.52 -23.02 -3.33
C ALA A 112 -4.84 -24.50 -3.00
N SER A 113 -4.53 -25.41 -3.91
CA SER A 113 -4.68 -26.86 -3.72
C SER A 113 -3.57 -27.48 -2.85
N LEU A 114 -2.49 -26.75 -2.57
CA LEU A 114 -1.42 -27.20 -1.67
C LEU A 114 -1.88 -27.17 -0.21
N PRO A 115 -1.34 -28.01 0.69
CA PRO A 115 -1.58 -27.88 2.13
C PRO A 115 -1.11 -26.53 2.69
N ASP A 116 -1.79 -25.99 3.70
CA ASP A 116 -1.48 -24.66 4.28
C ASP A 116 -0.02 -24.51 4.69
N LYS A 117 0.57 -25.54 5.31
CA LYS A 117 1.98 -25.56 5.68
C LYS A 117 2.89 -25.42 4.45
N ALA A 118 2.57 -26.13 3.37
CA ALA A 118 3.35 -26.04 2.13
C ALA A 118 3.17 -24.68 1.45
N GLN A 119 1.95 -24.12 1.44
CA GLN A 119 1.71 -22.76 0.95
C GLN A 119 2.56 -21.73 1.72
N PHE A 120 2.60 -21.84 3.05
CA PHE A 120 3.41 -21.02 3.91
C PHE A 120 4.91 -21.14 3.58
N ASP A 121 5.43 -22.38 3.54
CA ASP A 121 6.84 -22.66 3.26
C ASP A 121 7.26 -22.19 1.87
N VAL A 122 6.40 -22.39 0.85
CA VAL A 122 6.65 -21.92 -0.52
C VAL A 122 6.77 -20.40 -0.55
N LEU A 123 5.85 -19.65 0.07
CA LEU A 123 5.93 -18.19 0.09
C LEU A 123 7.15 -17.69 0.86
N LEU A 124 7.44 -18.28 2.02
CA LEU A 124 8.56 -17.88 2.87
C LEU A 124 9.89 -18.11 2.17
N LEU A 125 10.11 -19.33 1.65
CA LEU A 125 11.36 -19.68 0.96
C LEU A 125 11.48 -18.95 -0.37
N SER A 126 10.39 -18.76 -1.12
CA SER A 126 10.42 -17.98 -2.37
C SER A 126 10.81 -16.53 -2.11
N ALA A 127 10.35 -15.93 -1.00
CA ALA A 127 10.76 -14.59 -0.60
C ALA A 127 12.27 -14.52 -0.29
N ASP A 128 12.86 -15.57 0.26
CA ASP A 128 14.30 -15.62 0.54
C ASP A 128 15.16 -15.83 -0.71
N HIS A 129 14.59 -16.40 -1.78
CA HIS A 129 15.24 -16.53 -3.09
C HIS A 129 15.03 -15.31 -4.01
N CYS A 130 14.27 -14.30 -3.58
CA CYS A 130 14.12 -13.06 -4.33
C CYS A 130 15.36 -12.17 -4.21
N ASN A 131 15.94 -11.79 -5.36
CA ASN A 131 17.03 -10.81 -5.42
C ASN A 131 16.53 -9.36 -5.23
N ASN A 132 15.29 -9.08 -5.64
CA ASN A 132 14.68 -7.77 -5.51
C ASN A 132 14.01 -7.65 -4.14
N ILE A 133 14.41 -6.64 -3.36
CA ILE A 133 13.91 -6.43 -2.00
C ILE A 133 12.39 -6.12 -1.99
N LEU A 134 11.86 -5.40 -2.99
CA LEU A 134 10.42 -5.14 -3.08
C LEU A 134 9.63 -6.41 -3.35
N GLU A 135 10.10 -7.27 -4.26
CA GLU A 135 9.44 -8.55 -4.53
C GLU A 135 9.46 -9.45 -3.29
N LYS A 136 10.59 -9.46 -2.57
CA LYS A 136 10.72 -10.12 -1.27
C LYS A 136 9.70 -9.58 -0.26
N CYS A 137 9.56 -8.26 -0.15
CA CYS A 137 8.59 -7.61 0.73
C CYS A 137 7.13 -7.95 0.34
N GLN A 138 6.81 -7.98 -0.95
CA GLN A 138 5.49 -8.33 -1.45
C GLN A 138 5.12 -9.79 -1.15
N LEU A 139 6.06 -10.73 -1.29
CA LEU A 139 5.79 -12.13 -0.94
C LEU A 139 5.60 -12.30 0.57
N LYS A 140 6.38 -11.60 1.40
CA LYS A 140 6.18 -11.58 2.86
C LYS A 140 4.85 -10.91 3.24
N LEU A 141 4.45 -9.85 2.54
CA LEU A 141 3.14 -9.22 2.70
C LEU A 141 1.99 -10.18 2.34
N LEU A 142 2.11 -10.90 1.24
CA LEU A 142 1.13 -11.92 0.85
C LEU A 142 1.04 -13.03 1.90
N LEU A 143 2.18 -13.47 2.45
CA LEU A 143 2.25 -14.45 3.52
C LEU A 143 1.50 -13.99 4.78
N ILE A 144 1.76 -12.78 5.27
CA ILE A 144 1.09 -12.29 6.51
C ILE A 144 -0.39 -11.97 6.30
N ASN A 145 -0.81 -11.63 5.08
CA ASN A 145 -2.23 -11.48 4.74
C ASN A 145 -2.97 -12.82 4.74
N ARG A 146 -2.33 -13.87 4.21
CA ARG A 146 -2.93 -15.20 4.10
C ARG A 146 -2.89 -15.99 5.41
N PHE A 147 -1.84 -15.80 6.20
CA PHE A 147 -1.61 -16.50 7.47
C PHE A 147 -1.49 -15.49 8.62
N PRO A 148 -2.61 -15.06 9.23
CA PRO A 148 -2.61 -14.02 10.27
C PRO A 148 -1.77 -14.38 11.51
N ASP A 149 -1.58 -15.67 11.77
CA ASP A 149 -0.73 -16.17 12.86
C ASP A 149 0.74 -15.80 12.67
N ALA A 150 1.16 -15.64 11.42
CA ALA A 150 2.52 -15.28 11.05
C ALA A 150 2.83 -13.78 11.21
N ILE A 151 1.81 -12.93 11.41
CA ILE A 151 1.99 -11.47 11.56
C ILE A 151 2.89 -11.16 12.77
N ALA A 152 2.76 -11.92 13.85
CA ALA A 152 3.55 -11.71 15.07
C ALA A 152 5.05 -11.90 14.82
N GLU A 153 5.42 -12.87 13.97
CA GLU A 153 6.80 -13.21 13.67
C GLU A 153 7.38 -12.39 12.51
N HIS A 154 6.58 -12.13 11.47
CA HIS A 154 7.09 -11.55 10.22
C HIS A 154 6.63 -10.11 9.95
N GLY A 155 5.63 -9.60 10.66
CA GLY A 155 5.09 -8.25 10.43
C GLY A 155 6.10 -7.14 10.73
N VAL A 156 6.63 -7.09 11.95
CA VAL A 156 7.60 -6.05 12.33
C VAL A 156 8.90 -6.15 11.51
N PRO A 157 9.50 -7.34 11.31
CA PRO A 157 10.67 -7.48 10.45
C PRO A 157 10.45 -7.03 8.99
N LEU A 158 9.22 -7.14 8.47
CA LEU A 158 8.89 -6.63 7.14
C LEU A 158 8.95 -5.10 7.09
N VAL A 159 8.49 -4.41 8.14
CA VAL A 159 8.62 -2.94 8.24
C VAL A 159 10.08 -2.54 8.30
N ASP A 160 10.89 -3.22 9.12
CA ASP A 160 12.31 -2.93 9.24
C ASP A 160 13.05 -3.17 7.92
N MET A 161 12.73 -4.24 7.19
CA MET A 161 13.28 -4.52 5.86
C MET A 161 12.97 -3.40 4.85
N LEU A 162 11.74 -2.86 4.85
CA LEU A 162 11.36 -1.75 3.98
C LEU A 162 12.10 -0.45 4.33
N LEU A 163 12.28 -0.18 5.63
CA LEU A 163 13.02 0.98 6.12
C LEU A 163 14.52 0.90 5.78
N ASP A 164 15.12 -0.28 5.93
CA ASP A 164 16.50 -0.52 5.58
C ASP A 164 16.71 -0.43 4.07
N ALA A 165 15.79 -0.96 3.26
CA ALA A 165 15.82 -0.83 1.80
C ALA A 165 15.74 0.63 1.35
N GLU A 166 14.80 1.39 1.90
CA GLU A 166 14.66 2.83 1.67
C GLU A 166 15.97 3.58 1.95
N LYS A 167 16.63 3.27 3.07
CA LYS A 167 17.90 3.87 3.46
C LYS A 167 19.05 3.47 2.54
N ASN A 168 19.16 2.19 2.19
CA ASN A 168 20.25 1.65 1.40
C ASN A 168 20.20 2.11 -0.07
N GLU A 169 19.00 2.29 -0.62
CA GLU A 169 18.83 2.84 -1.97
C GLU A 169 18.95 4.37 -2.02
N GLY A 170 19.05 5.04 -0.87
CA GLY A 170 19.23 6.50 -0.79
C GLY A 170 18.00 7.29 -1.23
N GLU A 171 16.81 6.70 -1.11
CA GLU A 171 15.54 7.34 -1.46
C GLU A 171 15.26 8.53 -0.54
N LYS A 172 15.17 9.73 -1.12
CA LYS A 172 14.96 10.98 -0.36
C LYS A 172 13.51 11.43 -0.35
N LEU A 173 12.73 11.00 -1.34
CA LEU A 173 11.34 11.40 -1.48
C LEU A 173 10.47 10.63 -0.49
N ALA A 174 9.56 11.33 0.19
CA ALA A 174 8.60 10.69 1.08
C ALA A 174 7.67 9.73 0.33
N THR A 175 7.35 9.97 -0.94
CA THR A 175 6.44 9.14 -1.76
C THR A 175 7.14 8.01 -2.51
N ASN A 176 8.28 7.52 -2.00
CA ASN A 176 8.99 6.41 -2.64
C ASN A 176 8.24 5.07 -2.52
N ARG A 177 8.68 4.09 -3.32
CA ARG A 177 8.09 2.75 -3.44
C ARG A 177 8.10 1.94 -2.15
N PHE A 178 9.15 2.01 -1.33
CA PHE A 178 9.23 1.27 -0.06
C PHE A 178 8.29 1.87 0.98
N ARG A 179 8.30 3.21 1.11
CA ARG A 179 7.42 3.91 2.05
C ARG A 179 5.96 3.72 1.68
N ARG A 180 5.64 3.67 0.39
CA ARG A 180 4.29 3.34 -0.10
C ARG A 180 3.82 1.98 0.38
N VAL A 181 4.59 0.91 0.14
CA VAL A 181 4.23 -0.45 0.60
C VAL A 181 4.11 -0.49 2.13
N MET A 182 5.08 0.12 2.83
CA MET A 182 5.10 0.16 4.29
C MET A 182 3.82 0.82 4.84
N VAL A 183 3.50 2.02 4.39
CA VAL A 183 2.43 2.85 4.95
C VAL A 183 1.05 2.38 4.50
N CYS A 184 0.89 2.04 3.22
CA CYS A 184 -0.43 1.74 2.66
C CYS A 184 -0.86 0.29 2.84
N GLU A 185 0.09 -0.66 2.95
CA GLU A 185 -0.23 -2.09 2.93
C GLU A 185 0.20 -2.78 4.22
N VAL A 186 1.43 -2.56 4.67
CA VAL A 186 1.98 -3.31 5.82
C VAL A 186 1.48 -2.77 7.17
N LEU A 187 1.56 -1.46 7.40
CA LEU A 187 1.19 -0.86 8.69
C LEU A 187 -0.28 -1.07 9.07
N PRO A 188 -1.27 -0.96 8.16
CA PRO A 188 -2.67 -1.25 8.49
C PRO A 188 -2.87 -2.66 9.05
N ILE A 189 -2.23 -3.67 8.44
CA ILE A 189 -2.32 -5.08 8.87
C ILE A 189 -1.69 -5.25 10.27
N ILE A 190 -0.51 -4.67 10.47
CA ILE A 190 0.22 -4.78 11.74
C ILE A 190 -0.54 -4.09 12.88
N CYS A 191 -1.06 -2.88 12.63
CA CYS A 191 -1.75 -2.11 13.65
C CYS A 191 -3.12 -2.70 13.98
N ALA A 192 -3.81 -3.32 13.02
CA ALA A 192 -5.05 -4.05 13.27
C ALA A 192 -4.84 -5.35 14.07
N SER A 193 -3.68 -6.01 13.94
CA SER A 193 -3.41 -7.29 14.59
C SER A 193 -3.19 -7.14 16.10
N LYS A 194 -4.01 -7.80 16.93
CA LYS A 194 -3.82 -7.85 18.39
C LYS A 194 -2.55 -8.58 18.83
N LYS A 195 -1.97 -9.42 17.97
CA LYS A 195 -0.79 -10.24 18.27
C LYS A 195 0.51 -9.46 18.22
N VAL A 196 0.52 -8.31 17.54
CA VAL A 196 1.70 -7.42 17.49
C VAL A 196 1.56 -6.36 18.57
N ASN A 197 2.58 -6.28 19.42
CA ASN A 197 2.72 -5.23 20.41
C ASN A 197 4.16 -4.70 20.44
N CYS A 198 4.37 -3.54 19.83
CA CYS A 198 5.64 -2.85 19.83
C CYS A 198 5.70 -1.81 20.97
N GLN A 199 6.90 -1.32 21.26
CA GLN A 199 7.06 -0.16 22.13
C GLN A 199 6.35 1.07 21.51
N PRO A 200 5.64 1.92 22.28
CA PRO A 200 4.94 3.10 21.76
C PRO A 200 5.82 4.02 20.91
N LYS A 201 7.11 4.13 21.25
CA LYS A 201 8.10 4.89 20.47
C LYS A 201 8.20 4.41 19.01
N GLN A 202 8.06 3.12 18.75
CA GLN A 202 8.11 2.56 17.40
C GLN A 202 6.88 2.96 16.59
N TYR A 203 5.68 2.84 17.18
CA TYR A 203 4.44 3.28 16.54
C TYR A 203 4.46 4.78 16.21
N HIS A 204 5.01 5.62 17.10
CA HIS A 204 5.19 7.06 16.82
C HIS A 204 6.10 7.32 15.61
N LYS A 205 7.19 6.55 15.44
CA LYS A 205 8.08 6.67 14.27
C LYS A 205 7.37 6.27 12.99
N TRP A 206 6.60 5.19 13.03
CA TRP A 206 5.78 4.74 11.90
C TRP A 206 4.75 5.80 11.51
N LEU A 207 4.00 6.32 12.49
CA LEU A 207 3.03 7.40 12.29
C LEU A 207 3.68 8.64 11.68
N GLN A 208 4.87 9.05 12.14
CA GLN A 208 5.58 10.19 11.59
C GLN A 208 5.90 9.99 10.09
N LYS A 209 6.41 8.81 9.71
CA LYS A 209 6.65 8.49 8.29
C LYS A 209 5.36 8.43 7.47
N SER A 210 4.26 7.96 8.06
CA SER A 210 2.95 7.94 7.42
C SER A 210 2.39 9.33 7.18
N VAL A 211 2.47 10.23 8.16
CA VAL A 211 2.04 11.63 8.01
C VAL A 211 2.84 12.29 6.89
N GLU A 212 4.16 12.10 6.88
CA GLU A 212 5.03 12.62 5.82
C GLU A 212 4.63 12.07 4.44
N PHE A 213 4.42 10.75 4.33
CA PHE A 213 3.99 10.10 3.08
C PHE A 213 2.65 10.63 2.57
N TYR A 214 1.59 10.53 3.38
CA TYR A 214 0.23 10.88 2.94
C TYR A 214 0.07 12.38 2.67
N THR A 215 0.75 13.24 3.44
CA THR A 215 0.73 14.69 3.19
C THR A 215 1.38 14.99 1.85
N ASN A 216 2.60 14.49 1.59
CA ASN A 216 3.28 14.70 0.33
C ASN A 216 2.51 14.10 -0.86
N TYR A 217 1.86 12.95 -0.66
CA TYR A 217 1.04 12.34 -1.69
C TYR A 217 -0.21 13.18 -1.99
N ALA A 218 -0.92 13.66 -0.97
CA ALA A 218 -2.14 14.47 -1.12
C ALA A 218 -1.86 15.82 -1.77
N THR A 219 -0.71 16.43 -1.48
CA THR A 219 -0.34 17.76 -1.99
C THR A 219 0.38 17.73 -3.34
N GLN A 220 0.65 16.54 -3.91
CA GLN A 220 1.31 16.47 -5.22
C GLN A 220 0.36 17.02 -6.29
N PRO A 221 0.83 17.93 -7.17
CA PRO A 221 0.03 18.36 -8.29
C PRO A 221 -0.30 17.14 -9.13
N ALA A 222 -1.55 17.05 -9.57
CA ALA A 222 -1.99 16.06 -10.53
C ALA A 222 -0.98 15.98 -11.65
N TRP A 223 -0.33 14.84 -11.81
CA TRP A 223 0.40 14.61 -13.03
C TRP A 223 -0.64 14.64 -14.16
N LYS A 224 -0.67 15.73 -14.93
CA LYS A 224 -1.32 15.67 -16.24
C LYS A 224 -0.53 14.60 -16.98
N GLN A 225 -1.19 13.51 -17.39
CA GLN A 225 -0.77 12.78 -18.58
C GLN A 225 -0.81 13.77 -19.74
N ALA A 226 0.18 14.66 -19.83
CA ALA A 226 0.37 15.49 -20.98
C ALA A 226 0.87 14.55 -22.06
N ASP A 227 0.00 14.36 -23.05
CA ASP A 227 0.26 13.77 -24.35
C ASP A 227 1.74 13.87 -24.74
N GLN A 228 2.37 12.72 -24.96
CA GLN A 228 3.56 12.65 -25.82
C GLN A 228 3.16 12.95 -27.28
N LYS A 229 2.69 14.16 -27.57
CA LYS A 229 2.69 14.73 -28.92
C LYS A 229 2.90 16.25 -28.86
N GLY A 230 4.18 16.61 -28.72
CA GLY A 230 4.76 17.76 -29.41
C GLY A 230 4.63 19.12 -28.74
N ALA A 231 5.72 19.61 -28.15
CA ALA A 231 6.15 21.01 -28.28
C ALA A 231 7.60 21.15 -27.81
N LYS A 232 8.46 21.69 -28.68
CA LYS A 232 9.81 22.15 -28.35
C LYS A 232 9.70 23.51 -27.66
N GLY A 233 10.29 23.68 -26.48
CA GLY A 233 10.46 24.97 -25.82
C GLY A 233 11.05 24.84 -24.42
N PRO A 234 12.08 25.63 -24.03
CA PRO A 234 12.86 25.38 -22.84
C PRO A 234 12.32 26.16 -21.63
N VAL A 235 11.92 25.45 -20.58
CA VAL A 235 12.05 25.90 -19.19
C VAL A 235 12.04 24.66 -18.31
N THR A 236 13.21 24.34 -17.78
CA THR A 236 13.42 23.34 -16.73
C THR A 236 12.75 23.80 -15.42
N PRO A 237 12.16 22.86 -14.68
CA PRO A 237 12.80 22.47 -13.43
C PRO A 237 12.93 20.94 -13.27
N LEU A 238 14.13 20.55 -12.83
CA LEU A 238 14.49 19.29 -12.16
C LEU A 238 13.95 17.97 -12.77
N MET A 239 14.66 17.50 -13.81
CA MET A 239 14.54 16.12 -14.27
C MET A 239 15.06 15.15 -13.20
N SER A 240 14.24 14.18 -12.78
CA SER A 240 14.72 12.93 -12.21
C SER A 240 15.50 12.14 -13.27
N PRO A 241 16.72 11.64 -12.99
CA PRO A 241 17.39 10.73 -13.91
C PRO A 241 16.80 9.32 -13.78
N GLN A 242 16.49 8.73 -14.94
CA GLN A 242 16.42 7.29 -15.22
C GLN A 242 15.28 6.48 -14.56
N ALA A 243 14.11 6.53 -15.19
CA ALA A 243 13.32 5.31 -15.39
C ALA A 243 14.08 4.41 -16.39
N GLY A 244 15.00 3.60 -15.88
CA GLY A 244 15.44 2.41 -16.58
C GLY A 244 14.22 1.52 -16.82
N LYS A 245 14.13 0.93 -18.02
CA LYS A 245 13.13 -0.07 -18.39
C LYS A 245 13.11 -1.19 -17.35
N GLY A 246 12.21 -1.09 -16.38
CA GLY A 246 11.93 -2.08 -15.34
C GLY A 246 10.43 -2.14 -15.20
N GLN A 247 9.90 -3.37 -15.15
CA GLN A 247 8.48 -3.69 -15.07
C GLN A 247 7.70 -2.69 -14.20
N GLY A 248 6.65 -2.11 -14.77
CA GLY A 248 5.75 -1.21 -14.06
C GLY A 248 5.13 -1.94 -12.88
N PHE A 249 5.54 -1.58 -11.66
CA PHE A 249 4.82 -1.96 -10.46
C PHE A 249 3.54 -1.12 -10.43
N GLY A 250 2.43 -1.76 -10.77
CA GLY A 250 1.09 -1.18 -10.83
C GLY A 250 0.54 -0.86 -9.46
N PHE A 251 1.14 0.11 -8.76
CA PHE A 251 0.49 0.71 -7.62
C PHE A 251 -0.54 1.71 -8.12
N GLY A 252 -1.79 1.27 -8.27
CA GLY A 252 -2.93 2.09 -8.73
C GLY A 252 -3.10 3.39 -7.93
N GLU A 253 -3.84 4.36 -8.43
CA GLU A 253 -4.02 5.65 -7.76
C GLU A 253 -4.54 5.48 -6.33
N LEU A 254 -3.87 6.12 -5.36
CA LEU A 254 -4.30 6.08 -3.97
C LEU A 254 -5.50 7.03 -3.78
N THR A 255 -6.68 6.46 -3.58
CA THR A 255 -7.89 7.20 -3.24
C THR A 255 -7.88 7.64 -1.77
N GLN A 256 -8.36 8.86 -1.52
CA GLN A 256 -8.60 9.44 -0.18
C GLN A 256 -7.40 9.32 0.79
N PRO A 257 -6.27 9.98 0.52
CA PRO A 257 -5.07 9.90 1.35
C PRO A 257 -5.29 10.37 2.80
N TRP A 258 -6.16 11.35 3.03
CA TRP A 258 -6.48 11.86 4.37
C TRP A 258 -7.25 10.84 5.22
N GLU A 259 -8.27 10.20 4.65
CA GLU A 259 -9.05 9.14 5.31
C GLU A 259 -8.14 7.98 5.75
N ARG A 260 -7.28 7.50 4.85
CA ARG A 260 -6.31 6.44 5.18
C ARG A 260 -5.33 6.85 6.28
N LEU A 261 -4.90 8.11 6.30
CA LEU A 261 -4.05 8.63 7.37
C LEU A 261 -4.80 8.69 8.72
N HIS A 262 -6.06 9.12 8.73
CA HIS A 262 -6.90 9.14 9.94
C HIS A 262 -7.13 7.73 10.48
N GLN A 263 -7.48 6.77 9.61
CA GLN A 263 -7.62 5.36 10.00
C GLN A 263 -6.34 4.82 10.64
N LEU A 264 -5.18 5.11 10.05
CA LEU A 264 -3.90 4.69 10.62
C LEU A 264 -3.57 5.39 11.94
N LEU A 265 -3.91 6.68 12.08
CA LEU A 265 -3.78 7.43 13.33
C LEU A 265 -4.59 6.78 14.45
N VAL A 266 -5.85 6.41 14.19
CA VAL A 266 -6.72 5.72 15.15
C VAL A 266 -6.14 4.37 15.57
N MET A 267 -5.73 3.53 14.61
CA MET A 267 -5.13 2.23 14.93
C MET A 267 -3.86 2.36 15.78
N ILE A 268 -3.00 3.34 15.48
CA ILE A 268 -1.79 3.59 16.27
C ILE A 268 -2.13 4.16 17.65
N ALA A 269 -3.14 5.01 17.74
CA ALA A 269 -3.61 5.56 19.00
C ALA A 269 -4.06 4.45 19.96
N GLU A 270 -4.83 3.48 19.47
CA GLU A 270 -5.24 2.31 20.25
C GLU A 270 -4.02 1.52 20.74
N LYS A 271 -3.05 1.26 19.86
CA LYS A 271 -1.81 0.54 20.23
C LYS A 271 -0.96 1.27 21.26
N CYS A 272 -1.01 2.59 21.27
CA CYS A 272 -0.31 3.42 22.25
C CYS A 272 -1.12 3.69 23.53
N GLY A 273 -2.34 3.15 23.64
CA GLY A 273 -3.22 3.38 24.79
C GLY A 273 -3.67 4.84 24.92
N TRP A 274 -3.83 5.53 23.79
CA TRP A 274 -4.35 6.89 23.76
C TRP A 274 -5.85 6.90 24.01
N ASP A 275 -6.36 7.98 24.58
CA ASP A 275 -7.79 8.16 24.77
C ASP A 275 -8.45 8.52 23.44
N ALA A 276 -9.26 7.58 22.92
CA ALA A 276 -9.92 7.68 21.61
C ALA A 276 -10.75 8.95 21.45
N LYS A 277 -11.28 9.52 22.54
CA LYS A 277 -12.08 10.76 22.46
C LYS A 277 -11.28 11.94 21.90
N PHE A 278 -9.96 11.95 22.09
CA PHE A 278 -9.05 13.03 21.71
C PHE A 278 -8.32 12.79 20.38
N VAL A 279 -8.50 11.62 19.78
CA VAL A 279 -7.98 11.30 18.45
C VAL A 279 -9.02 11.72 17.43
N PRO A 280 -8.69 12.47 16.37
CA PRO A 280 -9.62 12.90 15.34
C PRO A 280 -10.39 11.72 14.76
N ASP A 281 -11.69 11.96 14.53
CA ASP A 281 -12.57 11.01 13.86
C ASP A 281 -13.14 11.71 12.63
N GLU A 282 -13.11 11.04 11.48
CA GLU A 282 -13.59 11.58 10.21
C GLU A 282 -15.10 11.82 10.22
N GLU A 283 -15.86 11.04 11.01
CA GLU A 283 -17.31 11.25 11.16
C GLU A 283 -17.65 12.52 11.94
N ARG A 284 -16.69 13.07 12.70
CA ARG A 284 -16.90 14.26 13.53
C ARG A 284 -16.58 15.55 12.76
N PRO A 285 -17.41 16.60 12.89
CA PRO A 285 -17.10 17.90 12.32
C PRO A 285 -15.73 18.42 12.80
N PHE A 286 -15.01 19.10 11.92
CA PHE A 286 -13.69 19.66 12.20
C PHE A 286 -13.66 20.48 13.51
N THR A 287 -14.70 21.28 13.77
CA THR A 287 -14.82 22.11 14.97
C THR A 287 -14.90 21.30 16.26
N VAL A 288 -15.56 20.14 16.22
CA VAL A 288 -15.69 19.22 17.36
C VAL A 288 -14.35 18.52 17.62
N ASN A 289 -13.70 18.01 16.57
CA ASN A 289 -12.37 17.43 16.67
C ASN A 289 -11.36 18.43 17.29
N TRP A 290 -11.41 19.69 16.84
CA TRP A 290 -10.56 20.75 17.38
C TRP A 290 -10.85 21.03 18.87
N LEU A 291 -12.12 21.07 19.26
CA LEU A 291 -12.51 21.30 20.66
C LEU A 291 -11.95 20.21 21.59
N HIS A 292 -12.08 18.94 21.21
CA HIS A 292 -11.55 17.81 21.99
C HIS A 292 -10.02 17.87 22.13
N ILE A 293 -9.32 18.22 21.04
CA ILE A 293 -7.86 18.39 21.08
C ILE A 293 -7.46 19.55 21.99
N ASN A 294 -8.18 20.68 21.95
CA ASN A 294 -7.89 21.83 22.80
C ASN A 294 -8.16 21.52 24.29
N GLU A 295 -9.21 20.77 24.59
CA GLU A 295 -9.47 20.24 25.93
C GLU A 295 -8.32 19.33 26.38
N HIS A 296 -7.88 18.42 25.52
CA HIS A 296 -6.77 17.52 25.82
C HIS A 296 -5.44 18.27 26.02
N TYR A 297 -5.16 19.27 25.19
CA TYR A 297 -4.01 20.14 25.32
C TYR A 297 -4.00 20.88 26.66
N SER A 298 -5.16 21.36 27.11
CA SER A 298 -5.28 22.02 28.42
C SER A 298 -4.90 21.08 29.57
N ARG A 299 -5.24 19.79 29.45
CA ARG A 299 -4.80 18.73 30.39
C ARG A 299 -3.32 18.37 30.23
N ALA A 300 -2.79 18.46 29.00
CA ALA A 300 -1.39 18.18 28.70
C ALA A 300 -0.42 19.23 29.25
N LYS A 301 -0.86 20.48 29.46
CA LYS A 301 -0.01 21.55 30.03
C LYS A 301 0.55 21.22 31.41
N THR A 302 -0.20 20.44 32.20
CA THR A 302 0.18 20.07 33.56
C THR A 302 0.85 18.69 33.65
N SER A 303 1.02 18.00 32.51
CA SER A 303 1.57 16.63 32.48
C SER A 303 2.59 16.43 31.37
N GLU A 304 3.77 15.93 31.74
CA GLU A 304 4.83 15.61 30.79
C GLU A 304 4.68 14.22 30.15
N ALA A 305 3.66 13.46 30.56
CA ALA A 305 3.49 12.08 30.15
C ALA A 305 3.30 11.96 28.62
N ALA A 306 4.08 11.08 27.99
CA ALA A 306 4.12 10.95 26.54
C ALA A 306 2.75 10.50 25.95
N ASN A 307 2.00 9.68 26.67
CA ASN A 307 0.64 9.25 26.33
C ASN A 307 -0.40 10.39 26.36
N ILE A 308 -0.04 11.57 26.89
CA ILE A 308 -0.89 12.77 26.89
C ILE A 308 -0.42 13.75 25.82
N ARG A 309 0.89 14.02 25.72
CA ARG A 309 1.44 14.98 24.75
C ARG A 309 1.42 14.49 23.30
N LYS A 310 1.70 13.20 23.06
CA LYS A 310 1.76 12.63 21.70
C LYS A 310 0.41 12.62 20.99
N PRO A 311 -0.71 12.23 21.61
CA PRO A 311 -2.02 12.33 20.97
C PRO A 311 -2.34 13.76 20.54
N VAL A 312 -2.10 14.76 21.40
CA VAL A 312 -2.28 16.17 21.03
C VAL A 312 -1.44 16.52 19.81
N PHE A 313 -0.13 16.23 19.86
CA PHE A 313 0.79 16.59 18.78
C PHE A 313 0.37 16.02 17.42
N TYR A 314 0.15 14.70 17.33
CA TYR A 314 -0.17 14.06 16.05
C TYR A 314 -1.56 14.44 15.54
N SER A 315 -2.56 14.50 16.43
CA SER A 315 -3.93 14.89 16.08
C SER A 315 -3.99 16.32 15.54
N THR A 316 -3.33 17.25 16.22
CA THR A 316 -3.23 18.64 15.80
C THR A 316 -2.51 18.77 14.47
N MET A 317 -1.40 18.05 14.29
CA MET A 317 -0.62 18.07 13.04
C MET A 317 -1.43 17.55 11.85
N VAL A 318 -2.10 16.40 11.97
CA VAL A 318 -2.90 15.82 10.88
C VAL A 318 -4.06 16.72 10.49
N LEU A 319 -4.85 17.20 11.46
CA LEU A 319 -5.97 18.10 11.18
C LEU A 319 -5.53 19.42 10.55
N PHE A 320 -4.41 19.97 11.01
CA PHE A 320 -3.89 21.21 10.44
C PHE A 320 -3.45 21.03 8.99
N LEU A 321 -2.67 19.98 8.70
CA LEU A 321 -2.20 19.72 7.34
C LEU A 321 -3.38 19.47 6.38
N GLN A 322 -4.42 18.76 6.84
CA GLN A 322 -5.65 18.57 6.08
C GLN A 322 -6.39 19.89 5.83
N ALA A 323 -6.51 20.75 6.85
CA ALA A 323 -7.16 22.05 6.73
C ALA A 323 -6.40 23.00 5.79
N VAL A 324 -5.07 23.02 5.86
CA VAL A 324 -4.21 23.78 4.95
C VAL A 324 -4.38 23.27 3.53
N HIS A 325 -4.34 21.95 3.32
CA HIS A 325 -4.58 21.37 2.00
C HIS A 325 -5.95 21.76 1.45
N GLY A 326 -7.03 21.61 2.24
CA GLY A 326 -8.38 21.99 1.82
C GLY A 326 -8.52 23.48 1.50
N PHE A 327 -7.87 24.36 2.27
CA PHE A 327 -7.83 25.79 1.98
C PHE A 327 -7.08 26.08 0.68
N MET A 328 -5.90 25.49 0.50
CA MET A 328 -5.08 25.68 -0.71
C MET A 328 -5.78 25.17 -1.96
N SER A 329 -6.41 23.99 -1.90
CA SER A 329 -7.21 23.45 -3.01
C SER A 329 -8.41 24.33 -3.36
N ALA A 330 -8.96 25.07 -2.40
CA ALA A 330 -10.05 26.00 -2.66
C ALA A 330 -9.54 27.33 -3.26
N VAL A 331 -8.42 27.87 -2.75
CA VAL A 331 -7.85 29.16 -3.19
C VAL A 331 -7.17 29.06 -4.55
N ASP A 332 -6.48 27.95 -4.83
CA ASP A 332 -5.82 27.71 -6.12
C ASP A 332 -6.16 26.29 -6.64
N PRO A 333 -7.35 26.11 -7.23
CA PRO A 333 -7.78 24.80 -7.72
C PRO A 333 -6.85 24.27 -8.84
N GLU A 334 -6.19 25.13 -9.61
CA GLU A 334 -5.38 24.73 -10.76
C GLU A 334 -4.10 23.98 -10.36
N GLN A 335 -3.56 24.24 -9.17
CA GLN A 335 -2.38 23.54 -8.63
C GLN A 335 -2.70 22.17 -8.01
N PHE A 336 -3.95 21.92 -7.62
CA PHE A 336 -4.35 20.74 -6.83
C PHE A 336 -5.41 19.84 -7.50
N THR A 337 -5.87 20.17 -8.72
CA THR A 337 -6.91 19.40 -9.43
C THR A 337 -6.35 18.13 -10.07
N GLY A 338 -6.40 17.03 -9.32
CA GLY A 338 -5.90 15.72 -9.73
C GLY A 338 -6.75 14.51 -9.42
N SER A 339 -8.04 14.66 -9.16
CA SER A 339 -9.00 13.56 -9.22
C SER A 339 -10.41 14.14 -9.44
N SER A 340 -11.24 13.44 -10.20
CA SER A 340 -12.55 13.84 -10.77
C SER A 340 -13.54 14.60 -9.85
N PRO A 341 -14.46 15.41 -10.43
CA PRO A 341 -15.40 16.24 -9.69
C PRO A 341 -16.56 15.39 -9.18
N SER A 342 -16.58 15.12 -7.89
CA SER A 342 -17.79 14.67 -7.20
C SER A 342 -18.02 15.50 -5.94
N SER A 343 -18.48 16.73 -6.13
CA SER A 343 -19.57 17.31 -5.34
C SER A 343 -19.91 18.70 -5.88
N SER A 344 -21.22 18.95 -6.00
CA SER A 344 -21.89 20.12 -6.53
C SER A 344 -21.77 21.39 -5.68
N HIS A 345 -20.67 21.59 -4.95
CA HIS A 345 -20.48 22.77 -4.11
C HIS A 345 -19.03 23.27 -4.23
N GLN A 346 -18.71 23.95 -5.33
CA GLN A 346 -17.55 24.84 -5.33
C GLN A 346 -17.90 26.05 -4.44
N PRO A 347 -17.24 26.27 -3.29
CA PRO A 347 -17.50 27.46 -2.51
C PRO A 347 -16.91 28.67 -3.25
N LEU A 348 -17.76 29.64 -3.52
CA LEU A 348 -17.39 30.94 -4.08
C LEU A 348 -16.57 31.69 -3.02
N LEU A 349 -15.25 31.73 -3.18
CA LEU A 349 -14.35 32.41 -2.25
C LEU A 349 -14.42 33.93 -2.45
N VAL A 350 -14.79 34.64 -1.38
CA VAL A 350 -14.72 36.10 -1.31
C VAL A 350 -13.66 36.46 -0.28
N LEU A 351 -12.61 37.17 -0.72
CA LEU A 351 -11.61 37.74 0.16
C LEU A 351 -12.25 38.91 0.92
N LEU A 352 -12.53 38.73 2.21
CA LEU A 352 -12.90 39.82 3.10
C LEU A 352 -11.62 40.43 3.67
N GLU A 353 -11.14 41.50 3.03
CA GLU A 353 -10.23 42.43 3.69
C GLU A 353 -11.04 43.27 4.70
N ASP A 354 -10.43 43.50 5.87
CA ASP A 354 -10.92 44.30 7.00
C ASP A 354 -11.76 43.56 8.07
N LEU A 355 -11.07 43.12 9.13
CA LEU A 355 -11.65 42.77 10.42
C LEU A 355 -11.08 43.66 11.52
N GLU A 356 -11.13 44.99 11.35
CA GLU A 356 -11.04 45.88 12.51
C GLU A 356 -12.26 45.68 13.41
N CYS A 357 -12.09 44.90 14.48
CA CYS A 357 -13.07 44.73 15.54
C CYS A 357 -13.19 46.03 16.37
N LYS A 358 -13.88 47.04 15.83
CA LYS A 358 -14.26 48.24 16.59
C LYS A 358 -15.21 47.82 17.70
N ARG A 359 -14.68 47.74 18.93
CA ARG A 359 -15.44 47.61 20.18
C ARG A 359 -16.57 48.64 20.17
N ARG A 360 -17.81 48.21 19.93
CA ARG A 360 -18.97 49.11 19.97
C ARG A 360 -19.32 49.41 21.42
N VAL A 361 -18.86 50.56 21.89
CA VAL A 361 -19.39 51.24 23.07
C VAL A 361 -20.87 51.58 22.78
N LYS A 362 -21.77 51.08 23.64
CA LYS A 362 -23.21 51.38 23.57
C LYS A 362 -23.43 52.88 23.79
N LYS A 363 -24.05 53.55 22.81
CA LYS A 363 -24.88 54.74 23.07
C LYS A 363 -26.20 54.62 22.33
N HIS A 364 -27.27 54.78 23.11
CA HIS A 364 -28.65 55.00 22.71
C HIS A 364 -28.76 56.06 21.60
N HIS A 365 -29.70 55.90 20.65
CA HIS A 365 -30.73 56.90 20.27
C HIS A 365 -31.77 56.28 19.30
N LYS A 366 -32.92 56.97 19.19
CA LYS A 366 -34.30 56.50 18.95
C LYS A 366 -34.69 56.18 17.48
N HIS A 367 -35.81 55.46 17.38
CA HIS A 367 -36.58 54.95 16.24
C HIS A 367 -36.82 55.86 15.02
N ALA A 368 -36.91 55.25 13.82
CA ALA A 368 -37.97 55.53 12.84
C ALA A 368 -38.21 54.31 11.93
N HIS A 369 -39.48 53.92 11.79
CA HIS A 369 -39.97 52.82 10.96
C HIS A 369 -39.97 53.16 9.47
N LYS A 370 -39.54 52.21 8.63
CA LYS A 370 -40.11 52.03 7.27
C LYS A 370 -40.06 50.56 6.87
N LYS A 371 -41.22 49.91 6.86
CA LYS A 371 -41.43 48.57 6.28
C LYS A 371 -41.35 48.66 4.75
N ARG A 372 -40.59 47.76 4.12
CA ARG A 372 -40.84 47.30 2.75
C ARG A 372 -40.70 45.77 2.70
N LYS A 373 -41.54 45.17 1.85
CA LYS A 373 -41.98 43.77 1.81
C LYS A 373 -40.89 42.75 1.50
N LEU A 374 -41.21 41.52 1.92
CA LEU A 374 -40.58 40.22 1.70
C LEU A 374 -40.17 39.90 0.25
N ASP A 375 -38.99 39.29 0.14
CA ASP A 375 -38.68 38.07 -0.64
C ASP A 375 -37.51 37.42 0.14
N GLY A 376 -37.42 36.12 0.46
CA GLY A 376 -37.89 34.95 -0.28
C GLY A 376 -36.70 34.10 -0.74
N GLY A 377 -35.71 33.79 0.12
CA GLY A 377 -34.62 32.88 -0.24
C GLY A 377 -33.39 32.95 0.68
N GLU A 378 -32.69 31.81 0.78
CA GLU A 378 -31.32 31.63 1.30
C GLU A 378 -31.11 31.45 2.82
N LYS A 379 -31.25 30.20 3.28
CA LYS A 379 -30.63 29.70 4.54
C LYS A 379 -29.31 28.95 4.31
N GLU A 380 -28.85 28.81 3.08
CA GLU A 380 -27.66 28.01 2.72
C GLU A 380 -26.34 28.82 2.83
N ASN A 381 -26.40 30.14 2.63
CA ASN A 381 -25.23 31.03 2.63
C ASN A 381 -24.62 31.29 4.03
N SER A 382 -25.37 31.10 5.12
CA SER A 382 -24.86 31.37 6.48
C SER A 382 -23.90 30.29 7.00
N VAL A 383 -24.07 29.04 6.57
CA VAL A 383 -23.30 27.88 7.05
C VAL A 383 -21.92 27.82 6.37
N VAL A 384 -21.85 28.21 5.10
CA VAL A 384 -20.61 28.22 4.29
C VAL A 384 -19.65 29.33 4.73
N SER A 385 -20.14 30.55 4.95
CA SER A 385 -19.31 31.66 5.48
C SER A 385 -18.76 31.36 6.87
N GLN A 386 -19.49 30.64 7.70
CA GLN A 386 -19.05 30.26 9.04
C GLN A 386 -17.97 29.17 9.01
N THR A 387 -18.01 28.29 8.01
CA THR A 387 -17.00 27.24 7.81
C THR A 387 -15.67 27.82 7.36
N VAL A 388 -15.66 28.76 6.40
CA VAL A 388 -14.44 29.46 5.95
C VAL A 388 -13.88 30.36 7.04
N PHE A 389 -14.73 31.09 7.75
CA PHE A 389 -14.33 31.89 8.91
C PHE A 389 -13.69 31.04 10.00
N ASN A 390 -14.26 29.87 10.30
CA ASN A 390 -13.68 28.93 11.24
C ASN A 390 -12.34 28.38 10.74
N THR A 391 -12.19 28.05 9.46
CA THR A 391 -10.92 27.55 8.91
C THR A 391 -9.82 28.62 8.96
N MET A 392 -10.09 29.87 8.57
CA MET A 392 -9.11 30.97 8.65
C MET A 392 -8.79 31.37 10.09
N TYR A 393 -9.81 31.42 10.96
CA TYR A 393 -9.61 31.69 12.39
C TYR A 393 -8.83 30.56 13.07
N ASN A 394 -9.10 29.30 12.71
CA ASN A 394 -8.37 28.14 13.23
C ASN A 394 -6.95 28.05 12.68
N CYS A 395 -6.71 28.38 11.40
CA CYS A 395 -5.36 28.43 10.81
C CYS A 395 -4.50 29.58 11.39
N SER A 396 -5.10 30.74 11.66
CA SER A 396 -4.40 31.87 12.31
C SER A 396 -4.15 31.63 13.80
N MET A 397 -5.13 31.08 14.53
CA MET A 397 -4.93 30.59 15.90
C MET A 397 -3.91 29.46 15.95
N PHE A 398 -3.86 28.60 14.94
CA PHE A 398 -2.87 27.54 14.80
C PHE A 398 -1.47 28.08 14.52
N ALA A 399 -1.28 29.01 13.59
CA ALA A 399 0.04 29.61 13.34
C ALA A 399 0.59 30.28 14.61
N TRP A 400 -0.29 30.97 15.34
CA TRP A 400 0.04 31.58 16.63
C TRP A 400 0.33 30.54 17.73
N TRP A 401 -0.40 29.41 17.74
CA TRP A 401 -0.19 28.31 18.68
C TRP A 401 1.05 27.46 18.36
N PHE A 402 1.33 27.19 17.09
CA PHE A 402 2.48 26.41 16.61
C PHE A 402 3.80 27.12 16.94
N LEU A 403 3.86 28.45 16.75
CA LEU A 403 4.97 29.29 17.20
C LEU A 403 5.15 29.23 18.73
N LYS A 404 4.05 29.29 19.47
CA LYS A 404 4.06 29.34 20.94
C LYS A 404 4.34 27.99 21.61
N VAL A 405 4.05 26.86 20.96
CA VAL A 405 4.24 25.50 21.49
C VAL A 405 5.62 24.92 21.17
N LEU A 406 6.25 25.35 20.07
CA LEU A 406 7.62 24.94 19.72
C LEU A 406 8.71 25.85 20.31
N GLY A 407 8.34 26.92 21.01
CA GLY A 407 9.31 27.80 21.69
C GLY A 407 10.16 28.63 20.73
N CYS A 408 9.55 29.17 19.67
CA CYS A 408 10.11 30.30 18.92
C CYS A 408 9.41 31.59 19.34
#